data_AF-A0A398A403-F1
#
_entry.id   AF-A0A398A403-F1
#
_cell.length_a   1.000
_cell.length_b   1.000
_cell.length_c   1.000
_cell.angle_alpha   90.00
_cell.angle_beta   90.00
_cell.angle_gamma   90.00
#
_symmetry.space_group_name_H-M   'P 1'
#
loop_
_entity.id
_entity.type
_entity.pdbx_description
1 polymer ?
#
loop_
_entity_poly.entity_id
_entity_poly.type
_entity_poly.pdbx_seq_one_letter_code
_entity_poly.pdbx_strand_id
1 'polypeptide(L)'
;MTESVPESGHIPAGESKILPVEAETIKQRVEEVVQWVDSLEHKLTQVENFYSTIAVSNSSPRHVVGIRKVQQEAARREAVAAKRMHDLMRQFGTIFRQITQHKCAWPFMHPVDVESLGLDDYYEVIDEPMDFSTIKNQMEAKDGTGYKHVMQIYADMRLVFENAMKYNEDASDVYSMAKTLLQKFEEKWAHFLPKVQEEEKIREEEEKQAAMEALLAKEASHTKTTRDLSNEICNVNDELEKLRNVVVGRCRKITSEEKRNIGFALLKLSTDELQKVLGIVAQADPRFQTRAEEVTIEMDVLDEPTLWRLKFFVKDALENAKKKEETIRTKQNNEVSNKRNAVNKLTERRTKRTCL
;
A
#
# COMPACT_ATOMS: atom_id res chain seq x y z
N MET A 1 -32.71 33.51 14.98
CA MET A 1 -32.30 34.14 13.70
C MET A 1 -32.70 33.18 12.61
N THR A 2 -33.77 33.52 11.92
CA THR A 2 -34.37 32.79 10.81
C THR A 2 -33.54 33.05 9.56
N GLU A 3 -32.88 32.04 9.01
CA GLU A 3 -32.24 32.17 7.71
C GLU A 3 -33.14 31.61 6.61
N SER A 4 -33.38 32.51 5.67
CA SER A 4 -34.39 32.49 4.63
C SER A 4 -33.91 31.72 3.40
N VAL A 5 -34.84 30.99 2.79
CA VAL A 5 -34.72 30.40 1.45
C VAL A 5 -34.58 31.50 0.40
N PRO A 6 -33.64 31.43 -0.56
CA PRO A 6 -33.64 32.33 -1.70
C PRO A 6 -34.58 31.84 -2.80
N GLU A 7 -35.43 32.78 -3.19
CA GLU A 7 -36.49 32.75 -4.17
C GLU A 7 -35.96 32.66 -5.62
N SER A 8 -36.84 32.15 -6.48
CA SER A 8 -36.71 31.95 -7.92
C SER A 8 -36.22 33.19 -8.69
N GLY A 9 -35.09 33.05 -9.39
CA GLY A 9 -34.61 34.00 -10.38
C GLY A 9 -35.14 33.64 -11.79
N HIS A 10 -36.02 34.50 -12.30
CA HIS A 10 -36.52 34.49 -13.68
C HIS A 10 -35.37 34.89 -14.64
N ILE A 11 -35.08 34.07 -15.65
CA ILE A 11 -34.10 34.41 -16.72
C ILE A 11 -34.86 35.13 -17.86
N PRO A 12 -34.34 36.25 -18.40
CA PRO A 12 -34.99 36.98 -19.48
C PRO A 12 -34.79 36.26 -20.82
N ALA A 13 -35.84 36.26 -21.64
CA ALA A 13 -35.83 35.82 -23.01
C ALA A 13 -34.87 36.70 -23.83
N GLY A 14 -33.78 36.11 -24.32
CA GLY A 14 -32.80 36.71 -25.21
C GLY A 14 -32.66 35.86 -26.47
N GLU A 15 -32.84 36.52 -27.61
CA GLU A 15 -32.99 35.96 -28.95
C GLU A 15 -31.80 35.12 -29.45
N SER A 16 -32.17 34.14 -30.27
CA SER A 16 -31.37 33.24 -31.09
C SER A 16 -30.08 33.83 -31.68
N LYS A 17 -28.94 33.37 -31.15
CA LYS A 17 -27.69 33.19 -31.90
C LYS A 17 -27.16 31.80 -31.63
N ILE A 18 -27.29 30.92 -32.62
CA ILE A 18 -26.71 29.58 -32.62
C ILE A 18 -25.19 29.73 -32.81
N LEU A 19 -24.45 29.62 -31.71
CA LEU A 19 -22.99 29.49 -31.65
C LEU A 19 -22.63 28.21 -30.85
N PRO A 20 -21.47 27.59 -31.07
CA PRO A 20 -21.19 26.16 -30.87
C PRO A 20 -20.89 25.77 -29.40
N VAL A 21 -21.81 26.08 -28.48
CA VAL A 21 -21.64 25.88 -27.03
C VAL A 21 -21.89 24.42 -26.60
N GLU A 22 -22.41 23.57 -27.48
CA GLU A 22 -22.88 22.24 -27.11
C GLU A 22 -21.86 21.11 -27.21
N ALA A 23 -20.93 21.17 -28.18
CA ALA A 23 -19.90 20.14 -28.36
C ALA A 23 -18.78 20.27 -27.32
N GLU A 24 -18.39 21.50 -26.98
CA GLU A 24 -17.36 21.76 -25.97
C GLU A 24 -17.84 21.33 -24.57
N THR A 25 -19.14 21.46 -24.28
CA THR A 25 -19.74 20.99 -23.02
C THR A 25 -19.72 19.46 -22.90
N ILE A 26 -19.97 18.73 -23.99
CA ILE A 26 -19.88 17.26 -24.01
C ILE A 26 -18.41 16.83 -23.86
N LYS A 27 -17.49 17.50 -24.56
CA LYS A 27 -16.06 17.24 -24.48
C LYS A 27 -15.53 17.45 -23.06
N GLN A 28 -15.91 18.53 -22.39
CA GLN A 28 -15.57 18.79 -20.99
C GLN A 28 -16.06 17.67 -20.06
N ARG A 29 -17.32 17.22 -20.22
CA ARG A 29 -17.87 16.10 -19.44
C ARG A 29 -17.14 14.78 -19.71
N VAL A 30 -16.70 14.53 -20.95
CA VAL A 30 -15.89 13.34 -21.28
C VAL A 30 -14.52 13.42 -20.61
N GLU A 31 -13.87 14.59 -20.60
CA GLU A 31 -12.59 14.80 -19.90
C GLU A 31 -12.72 14.59 -18.38
N GLU A 32 -13.82 15.04 -17.77
CA GLU A 32 -14.14 14.78 -16.35
C GLU A 32 -14.28 13.27 -16.06
N VAL A 33 -14.96 12.53 -16.94
CA VAL A 33 -15.10 11.07 -16.81
C VAL A 33 -13.75 10.37 -16.95
N VAL A 34 -12.88 10.82 -17.86
CA VAL A 34 -11.52 10.26 -18.01
C VAL A 34 -10.70 10.48 -16.74
N GLN A 35 -10.70 11.69 -16.18
CA GLN A 35 -9.99 11.97 -14.93
C GLN A 35 -10.52 11.13 -13.75
N TRP A 36 -11.83 10.87 -13.73
CA TRP A 36 -12.43 9.99 -12.73
C TRP A 36 -11.96 8.54 -12.89
N VAL A 37 -11.89 8.02 -14.12
CA VAL A 37 -11.35 6.69 -14.41
C VAL A 37 -9.88 6.58 -13.99
N ASP A 38 -9.04 7.57 -14.31
CA ASP A 38 -7.62 7.59 -13.91
C ASP A 38 -7.47 7.53 -12.37
N SER A 39 -8.34 8.25 -11.65
CA SER A 39 -8.39 8.21 -10.18
C SER A 39 -8.79 6.84 -9.64
N LEU A 40 -9.76 6.17 -10.29
CA LEU A 40 -10.18 4.82 -9.94
C LEU A 40 -9.08 3.79 -10.18
N GLU A 41 -8.36 3.88 -11.29
CA GLU A 41 -7.22 3.00 -11.59
C GLU A 41 -6.15 3.13 -10.50
N HIS A 42 -5.80 4.35 -10.09
CA HIS A 42 -4.83 4.57 -9.03
C HIS A 42 -5.25 3.96 -7.69
N LYS A 43 -6.52 4.15 -7.29
CA LYS A 43 -7.07 3.53 -6.08
C LYS A 43 -7.09 2.00 -6.17
N LEU A 44 -7.38 1.44 -7.35
CA LEU A 44 -7.38 -0.01 -7.57
C LEU A 44 -5.97 -0.59 -7.42
N THR A 45 -4.94 0.07 -7.96
CA THR A 45 -3.54 -0.34 -7.78
C THR A 45 -3.13 -0.39 -6.31
N GLN A 46 -3.62 0.53 -5.47
CA GLN A 46 -3.37 0.50 -4.02
C GLN A 46 -3.98 -0.73 -3.35
N VAL A 47 -5.22 -1.09 -3.71
CA VAL A 47 -5.90 -2.29 -3.22
C VAL A 47 -5.18 -3.56 -3.71
N GLU A 48 -4.78 -3.61 -4.97
CA GLU A 48 -4.05 -4.73 -5.55
C GLU A 48 -2.71 -4.98 -4.83
N ASN A 49 -1.92 -3.92 -4.62
CA ASN A 49 -0.65 -4.00 -3.87
C ASN A 49 -0.84 -4.52 -2.43
N PHE A 50 -1.93 -4.14 -1.77
CA PHE A 50 -2.26 -4.63 -0.43
C PHE A 50 -2.47 -6.15 -0.43
N TYR A 51 -3.28 -6.67 -1.35
CA TYR A 51 -3.56 -8.12 -1.41
C TYR A 51 -2.36 -8.92 -1.91
N SER A 52 -1.53 -8.39 -2.83
CA SER A 52 -0.26 -9.03 -3.22
C SER A 52 0.71 -9.19 -2.04
N THR A 53 0.64 -8.28 -1.05
CA THR A 53 1.47 -8.35 0.17
C THR A 53 0.94 -9.39 1.17
N ILE A 54 -0.39 -9.57 1.25
CA ILE A 54 -1.03 -10.46 2.22
C ILE A 54 -1.25 -11.89 1.71
N ALA A 55 -1.30 -12.12 0.39
CA ALA A 55 -1.52 -13.44 -0.22
C ALA A 55 -0.47 -14.50 0.13
N VAL A 56 0.61 -14.13 0.83
CA VAL A 56 1.59 -15.05 1.42
C VAL A 56 1.11 -15.67 2.76
N SER A 57 0.02 -15.17 3.35
CA SER A 57 -0.54 -15.63 4.63
C SER A 57 -2.03 -15.93 4.52
N ASN A 58 -2.39 -17.21 4.62
CA ASN A 58 -3.78 -17.70 4.62
C ASN A 58 -4.56 -17.20 5.84
N SER A 59 -5.68 -16.50 5.65
CA SER A 59 -6.74 -16.41 6.67
C SER A 59 -8.13 -16.12 6.10
N SER A 60 -9.15 -16.73 6.71
CA SER A 60 -10.58 -16.59 6.39
C SER A 60 -11.21 -15.33 7.02
N PRO A 61 -12.29 -14.78 6.46
CA PRO A 61 -12.84 -13.50 6.91
C PRO A 61 -13.66 -13.63 8.20
N ARG A 62 -13.46 -12.71 9.16
CA ARG A 62 -14.32 -12.54 10.36
C ARG A 62 -14.69 -11.07 10.59
N HIS A 63 -15.79 -10.88 11.33
CA HIS A 63 -16.49 -9.62 11.58
C HIS A 63 -15.61 -8.49 12.15
N VAL A 64 -15.82 -7.28 11.65
CA VAL A 64 -15.04 -6.07 11.96
C VAL A 64 -15.74 -5.26 13.04
N VAL A 65 -15.07 -5.04 14.17
CA VAL A 65 -15.55 -4.21 15.28
C VAL A 65 -15.16 -2.74 15.03
N GLY A 66 -16.02 -1.78 15.41
CA GLY A 66 -15.82 -0.35 15.14
C GLY A 66 -14.53 0.24 15.74
N ILE A 67 -13.83 1.09 14.97
CA ILE A 67 -12.48 1.64 15.25
C ILE A 67 -12.35 2.27 16.65
N ARG A 68 -13.36 3.03 17.11
CA ARG A 68 -13.33 3.65 18.46
C ARG A 68 -13.31 2.60 19.57
N LYS A 69 -14.02 1.49 19.39
CA LYS A 69 -14.07 0.38 20.34
C LYS A 69 -12.74 -0.38 20.36
N VAL A 70 -12.07 -0.49 19.22
CA VAL A 70 -10.73 -1.10 19.10
C VAL A 70 -9.67 -0.27 19.85
N GLN A 71 -9.67 1.05 19.68
CA GLN A 71 -8.73 1.94 20.39
C GLN A 71 -8.93 1.93 21.91
N GLN A 72 -10.17 1.96 22.37
CA GLN A 72 -10.49 1.91 23.81
C GLN A 72 -10.07 0.57 24.44
N GLU A 73 -10.27 -0.53 23.71
CA GLU A 73 -9.87 -1.85 24.15
C GLU A 73 -8.34 -2.01 24.17
N ALA A 74 -7.62 -1.44 23.20
CA ALA A 74 -6.15 -1.40 23.19
C ALA A 74 -5.60 -0.64 24.41
N ALA A 75 -6.12 0.57 24.69
CA ALA A 75 -5.74 1.34 25.86
C ALA A 75 -6.04 0.60 27.18
N ARG A 76 -7.15 -0.14 27.24
CA ARG A 76 -7.50 -0.98 28.39
C ARG A 76 -6.47 -2.10 28.59
N ARG A 77 -6.04 -2.78 27.53
CA ARG A 77 -5.01 -3.83 27.61
C ARG A 77 -3.67 -3.28 28.06
N GLU A 78 -3.26 -2.15 27.50
CA GLU A 78 -2.03 -1.47 27.89
C GLU A 78 -2.04 -1.06 29.37
N ALA A 79 -3.15 -0.53 29.88
CA ALA A 79 -3.29 -0.19 31.29
C ALA A 79 -3.21 -1.42 32.20
N VAL A 80 -3.77 -2.56 31.78
CA VAL A 80 -3.66 -3.83 32.53
C VAL A 80 -2.22 -4.33 32.53
N ALA A 81 -1.53 -4.33 31.39
CA ALA A 81 -0.13 -4.72 31.28
C ALA A 81 0.79 -3.83 32.13
N ALA A 82 0.58 -2.51 32.09
CA ALA A 82 1.31 -1.55 32.93
C ALA A 82 1.11 -1.83 34.42
N LYS A 83 -0.12 -2.16 34.83
CA LYS A 83 -0.41 -2.53 36.23
C LYS A 83 0.32 -3.81 36.64
N ARG A 84 0.30 -4.86 35.80
CA ARG A 84 1.01 -6.12 36.09
C ARG A 84 2.52 -5.90 36.21
N MET A 85 3.11 -5.12 35.30
CA MET A 85 4.53 -4.75 35.35
C MET A 85 4.86 -3.95 36.62
N HIS A 86 4.02 -2.97 36.99
CA HIS A 86 4.18 -2.21 38.23
C HIS A 86 4.14 -3.13 39.47
N ASP A 87 3.24 -4.12 39.50
CA ASP A 87 3.16 -5.10 40.59
C ASP A 87 4.41 -6.00 40.67
N LEU A 88 5.01 -6.35 39.53
CA LEU A 88 6.31 -7.05 39.48
C LEU A 88 7.44 -6.15 39.98
N MET A 89 7.52 -4.90 39.53
CA MET A 89 8.53 -3.94 39.99
C MET A 89 8.44 -3.71 41.50
N ARG A 90 7.24 -3.59 42.06
CA ARG A 90 7.01 -3.47 43.50
C ARG A 90 7.48 -4.70 44.27
N GLN A 91 7.21 -5.91 43.76
CA GLN A 91 7.70 -7.15 44.36
C GLN A 91 9.23 -7.23 44.31
N PHE A 92 9.83 -6.89 43.17
CA PHE A 92 11.28 -6.83 43.02
C PHE A 92 11.91 -5.80 43.98
N GLY A 93 11.28 -4.65 44.20
CA GLY A 93 11.72 -3.67 45.19
C GLY A 93 11.83 -4.23 46.62
N THR A 94 11.07 -5.29 46.95
CA THR A 94 11.24 -6.00 48.23
C THR A 94 12.50 -6.87 48.23
N ILE A 95 12.81 -7.55 47.12
CA ILE A 95 14.06 -8.31 46.96
C ILE A 95 15.25 -7.36 47.02
N PHE A 96 15.21 -6.26 46.26
CA PHE A 96 16.22 -5.21 46.25
C PHE A 96 16.50 -4.71 47.67
N ARG A 97 15.46 -4.32 48.42
CA ARG A 97 15.61 -3.88 49.81
C ARG A 97 16.27 -4.94 50.72
N GLN A 98 15.92 -6.21 50.55
CA GLN A 98 16.51 -7.29 51.35
C GLN A 98 18.00 -7.49 51.05
N ILE A 99 18.43 -7.28 49.81
CA ILE A 99 19.84 -7.36 49.41
C ILE A 99 20.60 -6.13 49.91
N THR A 100 20.08 -4.92 49.70
CA THR A 100 20.75 -3.67 50.10
C THR A 100 20.83 -3.45 51.61
N GLN A 101 19.96 -4.10 52.39
CA GLN A 101 20.03 -4.10 53.86
C GLN A 101 20.95 -5.19 54.45
N HIS A 102 21.54 -6.04 53.60
CA HIS A 102 22.44 -7.08 54.06
C HIS A 102 23.74 -6.49 54.61
N LYS A 103 24.34 -7.11 55.64
CA LYS A 103 25.60 -6.67 56.24
C LYS A 103 26.79 -6.54 55.27
N CYS A 104 26.73 -7.25 54.15
CA CYS A 104 27.74 -7.22 53.10
C CYS A 104 27.46 -6.18 52.00
N ALA A 105 26.37 -5.42 52.08
CA ALA A 105 25.95 -4.52 51.00
C ALA A 105 26.74 -3.21 50.92
N TRP A 106 27.37 -2.79 52.02
CA TRP A 106 27.94 -1.45 52.15
C TRP A 106 28.93 -1.03 51.05
N PRO A 107 29.79 -1.90 50.47
CA PRO A 107 30.71 -1.48 49.40
C PRO A 107 30.00 -1.15 48.09
N PHE A 108 28.78 -1.65 47.91
CA PHE A 108 28.03 -1.57 46.65
C PHE A 108 26.94 -0.49 46.71
N MET A 109 26.90 0.30 47.78
CA MET A 109 25.83 1.28 48.01
C MET A 109 25.93 2.49 47.08
N HIS A 110 27.13 2.84 46.64
CA HIS A 110 27.44 4.01 45.84
C HIS A 110 28.46 3.64 44.74
N PRO A 111 28.58 4.46 43.67
CA PRO A 111 29.62 4.26 42.67
C PRO A 111 31.00 4.14 43.32
N VAL A 112 31.87 3.31 42.72
CA VAL A 112 33.25 3.16 43.19
C VAL A 112 33.97 4.50 43.07
N ASP A 113 34.44 5.01 44.20
CA ASP A 113 35.23 6.24 44.28
C ASP A 113 36.69 5.93 43.99
N VAL A 114 37.02 5.87 42.70
CA VAL A 114 38.34 5.48 42.21
C VAL A 114 39.44 6.44 42.66
N GLU A 115 39.13 7.73 42.83
CA GLU A 115 40.10 8.74 43.25
C GLU A 115 40.49 8.56 44.72
N SER A 116 39.51 8.40 45.61
CA SER A 116 39.81 8.23 47.04
C SER A 116 40.43 6.88 47.38
N LEU A 117 40.18 5.86 46.55
CA LEU A 117 40.74 4.52 46.68
C LEU A 117 42.06 4.33 45.91
N GLY A 118 42.47 5.28 45.06
CA GLY A 118 43.69 5.19 44.25
C GLY A 118 43.65 4.09 43.21
N LEU A 119 42.49 3.89 42.57
CA LEU A 119 42.23 2.82 41.60
C LEU A 119 42.34 3.37 40.16
N ASP A 120 43.56 3.60 39.69
CA ASP A 120 43.82 4.23 38.39
C ASP A 120 43.38 3.38 37.19
N ASP A 121 43.25 2.06 37.36
CA ASP A 121 42.94 1.08 36.32
C ASP A 121 41.46 0.63 36.29
N TYR A 122 40.63 1.14 37.21
CA TYR A 122 39.27 0.61 37.40
C TYR A 122 38.41 0.67 36.14
N TYR A 123 38.42 1.80 35.43
CA TYR A 123 37.66 1.98 34.18
C TYR A 123 38.35 1.36 32.96
N GLU A 124 39.58 0.86 33.08
CA GLU A 124 40.21 0.03 32.06
C GLU A 124 39.76 -1.43 32.17
N VAL A 125 39.47 -1.88 33.40
CA VAL A 125 39.02 -3.24 33.70
C VAL A 125 37.49 -3.37 33.66
N ILE A 126 36.76 -2.36 34.12
CA ILE A 126 35.29 -2.35 34.25
C ILE A 126 34.65 -1.43 33.23
N ASP A 127 33.97 -2.03 32.26
CA ASP A 127 33.34 -1.34 31.13
C ASP A 127 32.07 -0.57 31.54
N GLU A 128 31.23 -1.19 32.37
CA GLU A 128 29.94 -0.65 32.79
C GLU A 128 29.83 -0.64 34.31
N PRO A 129 30.35 0.41 35.00
CA PRO A 129 30.23 0.55 36.45
C PRO A 129 28.76 0.58 36.90
N MET A 130 28.45 -0.09 38.00
CA MET A 130 27.10 -0.15 38.55
C MET A 130 27.10 -0.26 40.07
N ASP A 131 26.08 0.31 40.71
CA ASP A 131 25.92 0.32 42.16
C ASP A 131 24.43 0.43 42.57
N PHE A 132 24.13 0.17 43.83
CA PHE A 132 22.76 0.16 44.34
C PHE A 132 22.10 1.53 44.33
N SER A 133 22.82 2.65 44.50
CA SER A 133 22.20 3.97 44.41
C SER A 133 21.79 4.30 42.97
N THR A 134 22.60 3.94 41.98
CA THR A 134 22.25 4.08 40.56
C THR A 134 21.02 3.25 40.21
N ILE A 135 20.99 1.96 40.56
CA ILE A 135 19.83 1.09 40.34
C ILE A 135 18.59 1.66 41.02
N LYS A 136 18.71 2.09 42.29
CA LYS A 136 17.58 2.65 43.03
C LYS A 136 17.02 3.90 42.36
N ASN A 137 17.89 4.82 41.94
CA ASN A 137 17.47 6.05 41.27
C ASN A 137 16.73 5.75 39.96
N GLN A 138 17.19 4.75 39.20
CA GLN A 138 16.55 4.34 37.96
C GLN A 138 15.23 3.57 38.19
N MET A 139 15.09 2.84 39.30
CA MET A 139 13.81 2.25 39.72
C MET A 139 12.78 3.30 40.13
N GLU A 140 13.22 4.44 40.68
CA GLU A 140 12.37 5.51 41.22
C GLU A 140 12.13 6.67 40.23
N ALA A 141 12.74 6.62 39.04
CA ALA A 141 12.65 7.65 38.02
C ALA A 141 11.20 7.85 37.52
N LYS A 142 10.78 9.12 37.44
CA LYS A 142 9.40 9.52 37.06
C LYS A 142 9.27 10.16 35.69
N ASP A 143 10.39 10.46 35.05
CA ASP A 143 10.49 11.13 33.76
C ASP A 143 10.48 10.16 32.55
N GLY A 144 10.31 8.86 32.82
CA GLY A 144 10.28 7.82 31.79
C GLY A 144 11.65 7.27 31.41
N THR A 145 12.73 7.72 32.05
CA THR A 145 14.09 7.16 31.87
C THR A 145 14.35 5.91 32.71
N GLY A 146 13.44 5.60 33.64
CA GLY A 146 13.53 4.45 34.52
C GLY A 146 13.40 3.10 33.82
N TYR A 147 13.59 2.03 34.59
CA TYR A 147 13.46 0.67 34.06
C TYR A 147 12.05 0.40 33.54
N LYS A 148 11.98 -0.22 32.36
CA LYS A 148 10.72 -0.63 31.73
C LYS A 148 10.32 -2.05 32.16
N HIS A 149 11.31 -2.89 32.46
CA HIS A 149 11.13 -4.30 32.78
C HIS A 149 12.01 -4.72 33.94
N VAL A 150 11.51 -5.65 34.76
CA VAL A 150 12.28 -6.17 35.91
C VAL A 150 13.56 -6.89 35.48
N MET A 151 13.59 -7.49 34.29
CA MET A 151 14.79 -8.11 33.72
C MET A 151 15.97 -7.13 33.57
N GLN A 152 15.69 -5.84 33.34
CA GLN A 152 16.75 -4.82 33.27
C GLN A 152 17.37 -4.60 34.65
N ILE A 153 16.54 -4.55 35.70
CA ILE A 153 17.00 -4.43 37.08
C ILE A 153 17.79 -5.68 37.50
N TYR A 154 17.36 -6.87 37.07
CA TYR A 154 18.08 -8.12 37.31
C TYR A 154 19.49 -8.09 36.71
N ALA A 155 19.62 -7.63 35.46
CA ALA A 155 20.91 -7.50 34.79
C ALA A 155 21.85 -6.56 35.57
N ASP A 156 21.37 -5.37 35.95
CA ASP A 156 22.20 -4.40 36.66
C ASP A 156 22.55 -4.88 38.07
N MET A 157 21.64 -5.58 38.77
CA MET A 157 21.94 -6.20 40.06
C MET A 157 23.06 -7.23 39.95
N ARG A 158 23.09 -8.04 38.89
CA ARG A 158 24.19 -8.97 38.65
C ARG A 158 25.48 -8.25 38.31
N LEU A 159 25.40 -7.21 37.47
CA LEU A 159 26.52 -6.42 37.04
C LEU A 159 27.29 -5.81 38.22
N VAL A 160 26.60 -5.34 39.26
CA VAL A 160 27.23 -4.88 40.52
C VAL A 160 28.19 -5.93 41.09
N PHE A 161 27.74 -7.18 41.18
CA PHE A 161 28.52 -8.26 41.78
C PHE A 161 29.57 -8.82 40.83
N GLU A 162 29.23 -8.95 39.55
CA GLU A 162 30.14 -9.44 38.51
C GLU A 162 31.31 -8.49 38.31
N ASN A 163 31.08 -7.17 38.29
CA ASN A 163 32.16 -6.18 38.25
C ASN A 163 33.05 -6.26 39.48
N ALA A 164 32.45 -6.39 40.68
CA ALA A 164 33.22 -6.53 41.91
C ALA A 164 34.10 -7.79 41.88
N MET A 165 33.57 -8.92 41.41
CA MET A 165 34.34 -10.17 41.29
C MET A 165 35.36 -10.15 40.14
N LYS A 166 35.10 -9.36 39.08
CA LYS A 166 36.03 -9.18 37.95
C LYS A 166 37.24 -8.33 38.35
N TYR A 167 37.01 -7.25 39.10
CA TYR A 167 38.07 -6.32 39.48
C TYR A 167 38.91 -6.82 40.68
N ASN A 168 38.27 -7.41 41.69
CA ASN A 168 38.94 -7.78 42.93
C ASN A 168 39.44 -9.22 42.89
N GLU A 169 40.58 -9.50 43.53
CA GLU A 169 41.09 -10.86 43.70
C GLU A 169 40.13 -11.73 44.53
N ASP A 170 40.07 -13.04 44.21
CA ASP A 170 39.20 -14.03 44.86
C ASP A 170 39.35 -14.11 46.39
N ALA A 171 40.53 -13.77 46.91
CA ALA A 171 40.83 -13.80 48.34
C ALA A 171 40.40 -12.52 49.09
N SER A 172 39.96 -11.47 48.37
CA SER A 172 39.56 -10.21 48.99
C SER A 172 38.20 -10.30 49.69
N ASP A 173 38.03 -9.45 50.71
CA ASP A 173 36.74 -9.33 51.41
C ASP A 173 35.62 -8.87 50.46
N VAL A 174 35.90 -7.90 49.57
CA VAL A 174 34.94 -7.36 48.60
C VAL A 174 34.46 -8.44 47.63
N TYR A 175 35.36 -9.28 47.13
CA TYR A 175 35.01 -10.42 46.30
C TYR A 175 34.09 -11.40 47.06
N SER A 176 34.48 -11.76 48.29
CA SER A 176 33.70 -12.68 49.14
C SER A 176 32.31 -12.12 49.47
N MET A 177 32.22 -10.81 49.69
CA MET A 177 30.97 -10.08 49.92
C MET A 177 30.08 -10.07 48.68
N ALA A 178 30.64 -9.79 47.50
CA ALA A 178 29.93 -9.82 46.22
C ALA A 178 29.37 -11.21 45.93
N LYS A 179 30.20 -12.26 46.06
CA LYS A 179 29.79 -13.66 45.89
C LYS A 179 28.65 -14.05 46.84
N THR A 180 28.75 -13.63 48.11
CA THR A 180 27.71 -13.88 49.12
C THR A 180 26.38 -13.22 48.75
N LEU A 181 26.42 -11.96 48.30
CA LEU A 181 25.21 -11.24 47.91
C LEU A 181 24.61 -11.76 46.62
N LEU A 182 25.43 -12.08 45.62
CA LEU A 182 24.99 -12.67 44.36
C LEU A 182 24.25 -13.98 44.62
N GLN A 183 24.80 -14.87 45.45
CA GLN A 183 24.12 -16.12 45.80
C GLN A 183 22.74 -15.85 46.43
N LYS A 184 22.67 -14.95 47.42
CA LYS A 184 21.38 -14.61 48.06
C LYS A 184 20.40 -13.94 47.09
N PHE A 185 20.90 -13.14 46.16
CA PHE A 185 20.10 -12.50 45.13
C PHE A 185 19.53 -13.54 44.17
N GLU A 186 20.36 -14.44 43.66
CA GLU A 186 19.93 -15.50 42.74
C GLU A 186 18.95 -16.47 43.39
N GLU A 187 19.13 -16.81 44.68
CA GLU A 187 18.16 -17.60 45.44
C GLU A 187 16.79 -16.92 45.49
N LYS A 188 16.74 -15.61 45.76
CA LYS A 188 15.48 -14.84 45.77
C LYS A 188 14.91 -14.68 44.37
N TRP A 189 15.77 -14.46 43.38
CA TRP A 189 15.40 -14.34 41.99
C TRP A 189 14.78 -15.62 41.47
N ALA A 190 15.32 -16.80 41.78
CA ALA A 190 14.77 -18.09 41.36
C ALA A 190 13.31 -18.29 41.82
N HIS A 191 12.94 -17.78 43.00
CA HIS A 191 11.56 -17.82 43.49
C HIS A 191 10.64 -16.80 42.79
N PHE A 192 11.21 -15.71 42.29
CA PHE A 192 10.48 -14.63 41.62
C PHE A 192 10.36 -14.82 40.10
N LEU A 193 11.35 -15.48 39.50
CA LEU A 193 11.50 -15.72 38.06
C LEU A 193 10.24 -16.32 37.41
N PRO A 194 9.53 -17.30 38.00
CA PRO A 194 8.30 -17.84 37.40
C PRO A 194 7.23 -16.76 37.15
N LYS A 195 7.15 -15.73 38.00
CA LYS A 195 6.19 -14.62 37.83
C LYS A 195 6.60 -13.69 36.68
N VAL A 196 7.91 -13.49 36.50
CA VAL A 196 8.45 -12.67 35.40
C VAL A 196 8.23 -13.37 34.07
N GLN A 197 8.52 -14.67 34.00
CA GLN A 197 8.32 -15.50 32.80
C GLN A 197 6.85 -15.58 32.40
N GLU A 198 5.94 -15.70 33.37
CA GLU A 198 4.50 -15.70 33.07
C GLU A 198 4.05 -14.36 32.47
N GLU A 199 4.52 -13.22 33.01
CA GLU A 199 4.21 -11.91 32.41
C GLU A 199 4.81 -11.72 31.03
N GLU A 200 6.03 -12.21 30.78
CA GLU A 200 6.64 -12.19 29.44
C GLU A 200 5.81 -12.99 28.45
N LYS A 201 5.37 -14.19 28.82
CA LYS A 201 4.51 -15.03 27.99
C LYS A 201 3.16 -14.39 27.72
N ILE A 202 2.53 -13.78 28.74
CA ILE A 202 1.27 -13.03 28.56
C ILE A 202 1.48 -11.89 27.57
N ARG A 203 2.58 -11.13 27.70
CA ARG A 203 2.88 -10.01 26.81
C ARG A 203 3.10 -10.45 25.37
N GLU A 204 3.84 -11.53 25.14
CA GLU A 204 4.05 -12.09 23.80
C GLU A 204 2.74 -12.52 23.14
N GLU A 205 1.82 -13.12 23.91
CA GLU A 205 0.52 -13.52 23.40
C GLU A 205 -0.39 -12.30 23.12
N GLU A 206 -0.39 -11.31 24.01
CA GLU A 206 -1.11 -10.04 23.82
C GLU A 206 -0.59 -9.27 22.58
N GLU A 207 0.72 -9.29 22.33
CA GLU A 207 1.34 -8.67 21.15
C GLU A 207 0.96 -9.40 19.86
N LYS A 208 1.00 -10.73 19.84
CA LYS A 208 0.54 -11.55 18.70
C LYS A 208 -0.93 -11.29 18.39
N GLN A 209 -1.77 -11.23 19.43
CA GLN A 209 -3.19 -10.94 19.28
C GLN A 209 -3.41 -9.51 18.74
N ALA A 210 -2.69 -8.52 19.24
CA ALA A 210 -2.76 -7.13 18.75
C ALA A 210 -2.31 -7.02 17.29
N ALA A 211 -1.24 -7.73 16.89
CA ALA A 211 -0.77 -7.78 15.51
C ALA A 211 -1.81 -8.40 14.58
N MET A 212 -2.45 -9.49 15.00
CA MET A 212 -3.52 -10.13 14.24
C MET A 212 -4.76 -9.23 14.11
N GLU A 213 -5.17 -8.56 15.19
CA GLU A 213 -6.26 -7.59 15.16
C GLU A 213 -5.95 -6.40 14.23
N ALA A 214 -4.71 -5.91 14.23
CA ALA A 214 -4.27 -4.84 13.33
C ALA A 214 -4.31 -5.28 11.85
N LEU A 215 -3.96 -6.53 11.55
CA LEU A 215 -4.06 -7.09 10.21
C LEU A 215 -5.52 -7.17 9.75
N LEU A 216 -6.42 -7.71 10.60
CA LEU A 216 -7.86 -7.77 10.31
C LEU A 216 -8.47 -6.38 10.12
N ALA A 217 -8.05 -5.38 10.91
CA ALA A 217 -8.50 -4.01 10.75
C ALA A 217 -8.06 -3.40 9.41
N LYS A 218 -6.83 -3.71 8.94
CA LYS A 218 -6.38 -3.31 7.61
C LYS A 218 -7.19 -4.00 6.51
N GLU A 219 -7.44 -5.30 6.62
CA GLU A 219 -8.24 -6.06 5.65
C GLU A 219 -9.68 -5.53 5.55
N ALA A 220 -10.29 -5.21 6.70
CA ALA A 220 -11.60 -4.57 6.77
C ALA A 220 -11.65 -3.23 6.03
N SER A 221 -10.62 -2.40 6.22
CA SER A 221 -10.51 -1.10 5.55
C SER A 221 -10.44 -1.27 4.03
N HIS A 222 -9.61 -2.21 3.54
CA HIS A 222 -9.49 -2.46 2.11
C HIS A 222 -10.77 -3.06 1.52
N THR A 223 -11.47 -3.95 2.23
CA THR A 223 -12.77 -4.48 1.81
C THR A 223 -13.80 -3.37 1.61
N LYS A 224 -13.82 -2.38 2.51
CA LYS A 224 -14.66 -1.19 2.36
C LYS A 224 -14.27 -0.39 1.11
N THR A 225 -12.97 -0.13 0.92
CA THR A 225 -12.47 0.56 -0.27
C THR A 225 -12.87 -0.17 -1.56
N THR A 226 -12.77 -1.51 -1.61
CA THR A 226 -13.21 -2.30 -2.77
C THR A 226 -14.70 -2.13 -3.06
N ARG A 227 -15.54 -2.11 -2.02
CA ARG A 227 -16.98 -1.85 -2.17
C ARG A 227 -17.25 -0.44 -2.69
N ASP A 228 -16.56 0.56 -2.14
CA ASP A 228 -16.69 1.96 -2.55
C ASP A 228 -16.24 2.13 -4.01
N LEU A 229 -15.14 1.50 -4.42
CA LEU A 229 -14.69 1.46 -5.81
C LEU A 229 -15.72 0.82 -6.75
N SER A 230 -16.33 -0.31 -6.34
CA SER A 230 -17.38 -0.95 -7.14
C SER A 230 -18.59 -0.02 -7.33
N ASN A 231 -18.96 0.77 -6.33
CA ASN A 231 -20.03 1.75 -6.44
C ASN A 231 -19.63 2.92 -7.36
N GLU A 232 -18.40 3.42 -7.24
CA GLU A 232 -17.88 4.49 -8.12
C GLU A 232 -17.85 4.03 -9.60
N ILE A 233 -17.42 2.79 -9.88
CA ILE A 233 -17.46 2.21 -11.23
C ILE A 233 -18.89 2.17 -11.78
N CYS A 234 -19.86 1.77 -10.95
CA CYS A 234 -21.28 1.78 -11.34
C CYS A 234 -21.74 3.19 -11.73
N ASN A 235 -21.35 4.20 -10.95
CA ASN A 235 -21.71 5.59 -11.23
C ASN A 235 -21.04 6.14 -12.50
N VAL A 236 -19.78 5.79 -12.76
CA VAL A 236 -19.09 6.12 -14.02
C VAL A 236 -19.85 5.52 -15.21
N ASN A 237 -20.24 4.25 -15.09
CA ASN A 237 -20.98 3.56 -16.14
C ASN A 237 -22.35 4.23 -16.43
N ASP A 238 -23.05 4.67 -15.38
CA ASP A 238 -24.31 5.41 -15.52
C ASP A 238 -24.10 6.77 -16.22
N GLU A 239 -23.04 7.51 -15.90
CA GLU A 239 -22.76 8.81 -16.55
C GLU A 239 -22.31 8.63 -18.00
N LEU A 240 -21.55 7.57 -18.31
CA LEU A 240 -21.21 7.19 -19.68
C LEU A 240 -22.45 6.88 -20.52
N GLU A 241 -23.43 6.16 -19.98
CA GLU A 241 -24.69 5.90 -20.69
C GLU A 241 -25.52 7.17 -20.89
N LYS A 242 -25.57 8.08 -19.91
CA LYS A 242 -26.23 9.38 -20.11
C LYS A 242 -25.56 10.18 -21.22
N LEU A 243 -24.22 10.27 -21.22
CA LEU A 243 -23.47 10.96 -22.27
C LEU A 243 -23.69 10.31 -23.64
N ARG A 244 -23.67 8.98 -23.70
CA ARG A 244 -24.00 8.22 -24.92
C ARG A 244 -25.38 8.59 -25.43
N ASN A 245 -26.40 8.60 -24.57
CA ASN A 245 -27.77 8.94 -24.96
C ASN A 245 -27.91 10.40 -25.43
N VAL A 246 -27.21 11.35 -24.79
CA VAL A 246 -27.17 12.75 -25.23
C VAL A 246 -26.53 12.88 -26.62
N VAL A 247 -25.40 12.20 -26.85
CA VAL A 247 -24.72 12.23 -28.16
C VAL A 247 -25.62 11.60 -29.23
N VAL A 248 -26.17 10.42 -28.96
CA VAL A 248 -27.09 9.71 -29.88
C VAL A 248 -28.31 10.55 -30.20
N GLY A 249 -28.95 11.16 -29.20
CA GLY A 249 -30.15 11.99 -29.40
C GLY A 249 -29.89 13.25 -30.23
N ARG A 250 -28.64 13.71 -30.29
CA ARG A 250 -28.19 14.84 -31.12
C ARG A 250 -27.67 14.42 -32.49
N CYS A 251 -27.39 13.14 -32.70
CA CYS A 251 -27.01 12.61 -34.00
C CYS A 251 -28.23 12.58 -34.94
N ARG A 252 -28.06 13.07 -36.17
CA ARG A 252 -29.05 12.83 -37.22
C ARG A 252 -29.16 11.34 -37.53
N LYS A 253 -30.31 10.91 -38.05
CA LYS A 253 -30.47 9.55 -38.56
C LYS A 253 -29.47 9.25 -39.68
N ILE A 254 -28.94 8.03 -39.68
CA ILE A 254 -28.09 7.57 -40.78
C ILE A 254 -28.94 7.33 -42.03
N THR A 255 -28.50 7.85 -43.17
CA THR A 255 -29.23 7.69 -44.43
C THR A 255 -29.02 6.30 -45.02
N SER A 256 -29.95 5.81 -45.85
CA SER A 256 -29.83 4.51 -46.52
C SER A 256 -28.56 4.41 -47.39
N GLU A 257 -28.10 5.54 -47.95
CA GLU A 257 -26.83 5.60 -48.69
C GLU A 257 -25.63 5.37 -47.77
N GLU A 258 -25.62 6.00 -46.59
CA GLU A 258 -24.57 5.79 -45.60
C GLU A 258 -24.55 4.37 -45.05
N LYS A 259 -25.71 3.75 -44.84
CA LYS A 259 -25.82 2.33 -44.46
C LYS A 259 -25.18 1.42 -45.50
N ARG A 260 -25.49 1.65 -46.79
CA ARG A 260 -24.85 0.94 -47.91
C ARG A 260 -23.34 1.15 -47.92
N ASN A 261 -22.89 2.38 -47.72
CA ASN A 261 -21.46 2.69 -47.70
C ASN A 261 -20.72 1.99 -46.55
N ILE A 262 -21.34 1.85 -45.37
CA ILE A 262 -20.80 1.04 -44.27
C ILE A 262 -20.68 -0.41 -44.71
N GLY A 263 -21.75 -1.00 -45.28
CA GLY A 263 -21.74 -2.38 -45.76
C GLY A 263 -20.62 -2.65 -46.78
N PHE A 264 -20.43 -1.76 -47.76
CA PHE A 264 -19.31 -1.86 -48.71
C PHE A 264 -17.94 -1.69 -48.06
N ALA A 265 -17.84 -0.85 -47.03
CA ALA A 265 -16.60 -0.60 -46.32
C ALA A 265 -16.20 -1.77 -45.41
N LEU A 266 -17.16 -2.52 -44.86
CA LEU A 266 -16.91 -3.75 -44.11
C LEU A 266 -16.17 -4.82 -44.94
N LEU A 267 -16.48 -4.92 -46.23
CA LEU A 267 -15.80 -5.85 -47.16
C LEU A 267 -14.30 -5.56 -47.33
N LYS A 268 -13.84 -4.38 -46.93
CA LYS A 268 -12.45 -3.93 -47.05
C LYS A 268 -11.65 -4.08 -45.74
N LEU A 269 -12.30 -4.51 -44.66
CA LEU A 269 -11.67 -4.69 -43.36
C LEU A 269 -10.94 -6.03 -43.27
N SER A 270 -9.92 -6.06 -42.42
CA SER A 270 -9.23 -7.30 -42.07
C SER A 270 -10.09 -8.19 -41.17
N THR A 271 -9.72 -9.47 -41.07
CA THR A 271 -10.42 -10.46 -40.22
C THR A 271 -10.53 -10.03 -38.76
N ASP A 272 -9.47 -9.43 -38.19
CA ASP A 272 -9.47 -8.94 -36.80
C ASP A 272 -10.40 -7.73 -36.58
N GLU A 273 -10.51 -6.84 -37.58
CA GLU A 273 -11.40 -5.68 -37.52
C GLU A 273 -12.87 -6.09 -37.69
N LEU A 274 -13.13 -7.11 -38.52
CA LEU A 274 -14.45 -7.71 -38.64
C LEU A 274 -14.91 -8.35 -37.32
N GLN A 275 -14.02 -9.02 -36.59
CA GLN A 275 -14.37 -9.53 -35.24
C GLN A 275 -14.76 -8.41 -34.27
N LYS A 276 -14.11 -7.25 -34.34
CA LYS A 276 -14.48 -6.07 -33.53
C LYS A 276 -15.84 -5.49 -33.96
N VAL A 277 -16.12 -5.46 -35.26
CA VAL A 277 -17.44 -5.07 -35.80
C VAL A 277 -18.54 -5.98 -35.28
N LEU A 278 -18.33 -7.30 -35.33
CA LEU A 278 -19.27 -8.28 -34.79
C LEU A 278 -19.48 -8.08 -33.27
N GLY A 279 -18.42 -7.73 -32.55
CA GLY A 279 -18.51 -7.33 -31.14
C GLY A 279 -19.38 -6.09 -30.90
N ILE A 280 -19.31 -5.07 -31.76
CA ILE A 280 -20.15 -3.87 -31.66
C ILE A 280 -21.64 -4.24 -31.85
N VAL A 281 -21.96 -5.10 -32.81
CA VAL A 281 -23.34 -5.55 -33.07
C VAL A 281 -23.86 -6.43 -31.94
N ALA A 282 -23.05 -7.36 -31.43
CA ALA A 282 -23.41 -8.23 -30.31
C ALA A 282 -23.64 -7.49 -28.99
N GLN A 283 -22.98 -6.35 -28.78
CA GLN A 283 -23.23 -5.48 -27.62
C GLN A 283 -24.62 -4.82 -27.67
N ALA A 284 -25.16 -4.61 -28.87
CA ALA A 284 -26.48 -4.00 -29.06
C ALA A 284 -27.62 -5.04 -29.10
N ASP A 285 -27.37 -6.23 -29.66
CA ASP A 285 -28.28 -7.37 -29.60
C ASP A 285 -27.58 -8.61 -29.02
N PRO A 286 -27.85 -8.96 -27.74
CA PRO A 286 -27.28 -10.15 -27.10
C PRO A 286 -27.67 -11.49 -27.77
N ARG A 287 -28.69 -11.50 -28.64
CA ARG A 287 -29.13 -12.71 -29.37
C ARG A 287 -28.34 -12.93 -30.67
N PHE A 288 -27.49 -11.97 -31.05
CA PHE A 288 -26.69 -12.04 -32.26
C PHE A 288 -25.56 -13.07 -32.12
N GLN A 289 -25.50 -14.02 -33.06
CA GLN A 289 -24.50 -15.09 -33.05
C GLN A 289 -23.25 -14.68 -33.82
N THR A 290 -22.18 -14.30 -33.09
CA THR A 290 -20.91 -13.84 -33.69
C THR A 290 -20.00 -14.95 -34.20
N ARG A 291 -20.29 -16.22 -33.88
CA ARG A 291 -19.43 -17.39 -34.16
C ARG A 291 -19.96 -18.32 -35.27
N ALA A 292 -21.01 -17.92 -35.97
CA ALA A 292 -21.51 -18.70 -37.12
C ALA A 292 -20.53 -18.60 -38.31
N GLU A 293 -20.51 -19.63 -39.17
CA GLU A 293 -19.67 -19.65 -40.38
C GLU A 293 -20.07 -18.56 -41.39
N GLU A 294 -21.34 -18.17 -41.38
CA GLU A 294 -21.89 -17.04 -42.13
C GLU A 294 -22.68 -16.15 -41.17
N VAL A 295 -22.30 -14.88 -41.08
CA VAL A 295 -22.95 -13.90 -40.19
C VAL A 295 -23.48 -12.74 -41.04
N THR A 296 -24.79 -12.62 -41.08
CA THR A 296 -25.50 -11.58 -41.82
C THR A 296 -25.83 -10.40 -40.89
N ILE A 297 -25.43 -9.19 -41.27
CA ILE A 297 -25.74 -7.97 -40.50
C ILE A 297 -26.80 -7.16 -41.25
N GLU A 298 -28.01 -7.11 -40.69
CA GLU A 298 -29.12 -6.33 -41.26
C GLU A 298 -29.05 -4.86 -40.83
N MET A 299 -28.46 -4.01 -41.68
CA MET A 299 -28.25 -2.58 -41.40
C MET A 299 -29.55 -1.77 -41.14
N ASP A 300 -30.70 -2.30 -41.55
CA ASP A 300 -31.99 -1.63 -41.35
C ASP A 300 -32.67 -1.96 -40.02
N VAL A 301 -32.20 -3.01 -39.34
CA VAL A 301 -32.72 -3.44 -38.02
C VAL A 301 -31.87 -2.89 -36.87
N LEU A 302 -30.63 -2.48 -37.14
CA LEU A 302 -29.74 -1.89 -36.14
C LEU A 302 -30.25 -0.53 -35.64
N ASP A 303 -30.05 -0.27 -34.34
CA ASP A 303 -30.34 1.02 -33.73
C ASP A 303 -29.33 2.10 -34.17
N GLU A 304 -29.78 3.37 -34.18
CA GLU A 304 -28.97 4.52 -34.59
C GLU A 304 -27.59 4.62 -33.87
N PRO A 305 -27.49 4.42 -32.54
CA PRO A 305 -26.19 4.38 -31.85
C PRO A 305 -25.20 3.39 -32.48
N THR A 306 -25.68 2.18 -32.76
CA THR A 306 -24.85 1.09 -33.29
C THR A 306 -24.42 1.41 -34.72
N LEU A 307 -25.31 1.97 -35.53
CA LEU A 307 -24.99 2.40 -36.89
C LEU A 307 -23.94 3.51 -36.93
N TRP A 308 -24.05 4.51 -36.05
CA TRP A 308 -23.03 5.56 -35.92
C TRP A 308 -21.70 5.00 -35.40
N ARG A 309 -21.72 4.11 -34.41
CA ARG A 309 -20.53 3.47 -33.87
C ARG A 309 -19.81 2.63 -34.92
N LEU A 310 -20.56 1.86 -35.72
CA LEU A 310 -20.04 1.12 -36.88
C LEU A 310 -19.44 2.09 -37.91
N LYS A 311 -20.13 3.18 -38.25
CA LYS A 311 -19.64 4.17 -39.22
C LYS A 311 -18.28 4.74 -38.83
N PHE A 312 -18.13 5.17 -37.58
CA PHE A 312 -16.88 5.75 -37.09
C PHE A 312 -15.78 4.70 -36.97
N PHE A 313 -16.10 3.51 -36.46
CA PHE A 313 -15.14 2.41 -36.37
C PHE A 313 -14.59 2.02 -37.75
N VAL A 314 -15.48 1.83 -38.73
CA VAL A 314 -15.10 1.45 -40.09
C VAL A 314 -14.29 2.55 -40.77
N LYS A 315 -14.66 3.82 -40.56
CA LYS A 315 -13.89 4.96 -41.07
C LYS A 315 -12.47 4.98 -40.50
N ASP A 316 -12.31 4.84 -39.18
CA ASP A 316 -11.01 4.87 -38.51
C ASP A 316 -10.14 3.66 -38.90
N ALA A 317 -10.73 2.46 -38.96
CA ALA A 317 -10.04 1.25 -39.43
C ALA A 317 -9.49 1.41 -40.85
N LEU A 318 -10.28 1.97 -41.77
CA LEU A 318 -9.84 2.22 -43.15
C LEU A 318 -8.78 3.33 -43.25
N GLU A 319 -8.86 4.39 -42.44
CA GLU A 319 -7.83 5.43 -42.38
C GLU A 319 -6.52 4.88 -41.83
N ASN A 320 -6.57 4.03 -40.81
CA ASN A 320 -5.41 3.36 -40.24
C ASN A 320 -4.80 2.33 -41.19
N ALA A 321 -5.62 1.60 -41.96
CA ALA A 321 -5.16 0.71 -43.01
C ALA A 321 -4.39 1.48 -44.11
N LYS A 322 -4.92 2.63 -44.57
CA LYS A 322 -4.24 3.50 -45.54
C LYS A 322 -2.91 4.04 -45.02
N LYS A 323 -2.86 4.50 -43.76
CA LYS A 323 -1.62 4.96 -43.12
C LYS A 323 -0.58 3.84 -43.02
N LYS A 324 -1.01 2.61 -42.70
CA LYS A 324 -0.13 1.43 -42.69
C LYS A 324 0.41 1.11 -44.09
N GLU A 325 -0.43 1.14 -45.12
CA GLU A 325 -0.01 0.94 -46.51
C GLU A 325 0.98 2.00 -47.00
N GLU A 326 0.73 3.29 -46.70
CA GLU A 326 1.65 4.38 -47.04
C GLU A 326 3.00 4.25 -46.32
N THR A 327 2.98 3.83 -45.05
CA THR A 327 4.20 3.58 -44.28
C THR A 327 5.00 2.41 -44.85
N ILE A 328 4.33 1.34 -45.27
CA ILE A 328 4.97 0.17 -45.90
C ILE A 328 5.55 0.52 -47.27
N ARG A 329 4.82 1.26 -48.11
CA ARG A 329 5.29 1.74 -49.42
C ARG A 329 6.51 2.66 -49.29
N THR A 330 6.52 3.54 -48.29
CA THR A 330 7.65 4.43 -48.02
C THR A 330 8.89 3.64 -47.59
N LYS A 331 8.72 2.61 -46.74
CA LYS A 331 9.82 1.72 -46.35
C LYS A 331 10.37 0.90 -47.53
N GLN A 332 9.51 0.37 -48.40
CA GLN A 332 9.92 -0.39 -49.59
C GLN A 332 10.65 0.50 -50.63
N ASN A 333 10.18 1.74 -50.85
CA ASN A 333 10.84 2.67 -51.77
C ASN A 333 12.23 3.09 -51.28
N ASN A 334 12.41 3.24 -49.96
CA ASN A 334 13.71 3.52 -49.34
C ASN A 334 14.67 2.31 -49.45
N GLU A 335 14.18 1.08 -49.27
CA GLU A 335 15.00 -0.12 -49.47
C GLU A 335 15.42 -0.32 -50.94
N VAL A 336 14.52 -0.08 -51.89
CA VAL A 336 14.82 -0.21 -53.32
C VAL A 336 15.83 0.87 -53.76
N SER A 337 15.70 2.09 -53.25
CA SER A 337 16.67 3.17 -53.51
C SER A 337 18.05 2.85 -52.92
N ASN A 338 18.10 2.31 -51.69
CA ASN A 338 19.36 1.90 -51.07
C ASN A 338 20.02 0.72 -51.79
N LYS A 339 19.24 -0.27 -52.27
CA LYS A 339 19.78 -1.38 -53.08
C LYS A 339 20.32 -0.91 -54.43
N ARG A 340 19.62 0.01 -55.13
CA ARG A 340 20.11 0.61 -56.39
C ARG A 340 21.41 1.40 -56.19
N ASN A 341 21.50 2.17 -55.11
CA ASN A 341 22.73 2.90 -54.76
C ASN A 341 23.91 1.96 -54.44
N ALA A 342 23.65 0.82 -53.79
CA ALA A 342 24.67 -0.19 -53.52
C ALA A 342 25.17 -0.89 -54.80
N VAL A 343 24.26 -1.23 -55.72
CA VAL A 343 24.59 -1.84 -57.01
C VAL A 343 25.41 -0.88 -57.89
N ASN A 344 25.04 0.41 -57.93
CA ASN A 344 25.80 1.43 -58.67
C ASN A 344 27.22 1.63 -58.12
N LYS A 345 27.40 1.57 -56.78
CA LYS A 345 28.75 1.60 -56.18
C LYS A 345 29.58 0.35 -56.50
N LEU A 346 28.94 -0.81 -56.68
CA LEU A 346 29.61 -2.06 -57.04
C LEU A 346 29.99 -2.11 -58.53
N THR A 347 29.18 -1.53 -59.41
CA THR A 347 29.49 -1.41 -60.84
C THR A 347 30.64 -0.42 -61.08
N GLU A 348 30.67 0.73 -60.40
CA GLU A 348 31.81 1.67 -60.45
C GLU A 348 33.14 1.06 -59.96
N ARG A 349 33.08 0.16 -58.97
CA ARG A 349 34.27 -0.57 -58.48
C ARG A 349 34.74 -1.64 -59.46
N ARG A 350 33.85 -2.22 -60.26
CA ARG A 350 34.20 -3.21 -61.30
C ARG A 350 34.81 -2.55 -62.53
N THR A 351 34.32 -1.39 -62.99
CA THR A 351 34.93 -0.66 -64.11
C THR A 351 36.34 -0.13 -63.80
N LYS A 352 36.65 0.15 -62.53
CA LYS A 352 38.01 0.54 -62.11
C LYS A 352 39.02 -0.62 -62.04
N ARG A 353 38.58 -1.88 -62.04
CA ARG A 353 39.46 -3.07 -61.99
C ARG A 353 39.84 -3.62 -63.37
N THR A 354 39.22 -3.16 -64.45
CA THR A 354 39.50 -3.62 -65.83
C THR A 354 40.52 -2.75 -66.56
N CYS A 355 41.09 -1.73 -65.89
CA CYS A 355 42.12 -0.82 -66.44
C CYS A 355 43.46 -0.89 -65.69
N LEU A 356 43.81 -2.06 -65.14
CA LEU A 356 45.15 -2.36 -64.62
C LEU A 356 45.71 -3.60 -65.32
#